data_AF-A0A0J6RZY6-F1
#
_entry.id   AF-A0A0J6RZY6-F1
#
_cell.length_a   1.000
_cell.length_b   1.000
_cell.length_c   1.000
_cell.angle_alpha   90.00
_cell.angle_beta   90.00
_cell.angle_gamma   90.00
#
_symmetry.space_group_name_H-M   'P 1'
#
loop_
_entity.id
_entity.type
_entity.pdbx_description
1 polymer ?
#
loop_
_entity_poly.entity_id
_entity_poly.type
_entity_poly.pdbx_seq_one_letter_code
_entity_poly.pdbx_strand_id
1 'polypeptide(L)'
;GARRDPAGMALAGLVAIVGIGSFLFHTLAVRWAMLADVIPIALFIYAYFFLALRRLLGLSIASAILATLGFTAFSAGLEPALDALTGQSVDRLSNGSIAYAPAILALIGVAAGLLMPQTCPIGPARRRAGLSLLAIAALFALSLTFRTLDAALCPSLPIGTHFLWHGLNAAVLYGLIATAWRFKAEGDDRRPAP
;
A
#
# COMPACT_ATOMS: atom_id res chain seq x y z
N GLY A 1 6.52 8.38 27.06
CA GLY A 1 7.37 7.31 26.53
C GLY A 1 6.64 6.61 25.41
N ALA A 2 7.11 6.74 24.16
CA ALA A 2 6.48 6.06 23.03
C ALA A 2 6.75 4.55 23.15
N ARG A 3 5.69 3.74 23.32
CA ARG A 3 5.80 2.28 23.25
C ARG A 3 6.42 1.91 21.90
N ARG A 4 7.52 1.15 21.93
CA ARG A 4 8.27 0.75 20.73
C ARG A 4 7.35 -0.03 19.78
N ASP A 5 7.24 0.40 18.53
CA ASP A 5 6.58 -0.34 17.44
C ASP A 5 7.62 -0.76 16.40
N PRO A 6 8.33 -1.88 16.61
CA PRO A 6 9.42 -2.30 15.73
C PRO A 6 8.96 -2.56 14.29
N ALA A 7 7.72 -3.05 14.10
CA ALA A 7 7.17 -3.25 12.76
C ALA A 7 6.91 -1.91 12.05
N GLY A 8 6.36 -0.92 12.76
CA GLY A 8 6.22 0.44 12.24
C GLY A 8 7.56 1.08 11.89
N MET A 9 8.58 0.89 12.73
CA MET A 9 9.95 1.39 12.46
C MET A 9 10.58 0.70 11.25
N ALA A 10 10.42 -0.62 11.10
CA ALA A 10 10.92 -1.36 9.95
C ALA A 10 10.27 -0.87 8.65
N LEU A 11 8.96 -0.65 8.66
CA LEU A 11 8.24 -0.07 7.51
C LEU A 11 8.68 1.36 7.22
N ALA A 12 8.92 2.19 8.24
CA ALA A 12 9.44 3.54 8.05
C ALA A 12 10.84 3.54 7.42
N GLY A 13 11.72 2.62 7.86
CA GLY A 13 13.02 2.39 7.24
C GLY A 13 12.88 1.97 5.77
N LEU A 14 11.91 1.10 5.46
CA LEU A 14 11.64 0.69 4.09
C LEU A 14 11.13 1.84 3.22
N VAL A 15 10.29 2.74 3.76
CA VAL A 15 9.88 3.97 3.07
C VAL A 15 11.07 4.89 2.77
N ALA A 16 12.04 5.00 3.68
CA ALA A 16 13.27 5.75 3.41
C ALA A 16 14.08 5.12 2.26
N ILE A 17 14.16 3.77 2.22
CA ILE A 17 14.82 3.05 1.12
C ILE A 17 14.07 3.26 -0.20
N VAL A 18 12.73 3.23 -0.21
CA VAL A 18 11.91 3.59 -1.39
C VAL A 18 12.27 4.98 -1.91
N GLY A 19 12.36 5.98 -1.02
CA GLY A 19 12.74 7.34 -1.40
C GLY A 19 14.13 7.44 -2.03
N ILE A 20 15.11 6.71 -1.47
CA ILE A 20 16.47 6.64 -2.02
C ILE A 20 16.45 5.95 -3.40
N GLY A 21 15.76 4.81 -3.53
CA GLY A 21 15.63 4.08 -4.78
C GLY A 21 15.01 4.92 -5.89
N SER A 22 13.87 5.57 -5.59
CA SER A 22 13.19 6.50 -6.50
C SER A 22 14.11 7.64 -6.94
N PHE A 23 14.80 8.30 -6.00
CA PHE A 23 15.76 9.36 -6.32
C PHE A 23 16.89 8.86 -7.24
N LEU A 24 17.48 7.70 -6.95
CA LEU A 24 18.54 7.11 -7.77
C LEU A 24 18.04 6.77 -9.17
N PHE A 25 16.84 6.21 -9.31
CA PHE A 25 16.29 5.85 -10.60
C PHE A 25 16.03 7.07 -11.47
N HIS A 26 15.42 8.13 -10.91
CA HIS A 26 15.13 9.37 -11.64
C HIS A 26 16.36 10.23 -11.91
N THR A 27 17.50 9.93 -11.27
CA THR A 27 18.78 10.59 -11.55
C THR A 27 19.62 9.81 -12.57
N LEU A 28 19.64 8.48 -12.47
CA LEU A 28 20.59 7.63 -13.21
C LEU A 28 19.94 6.86 -14.38
N ALA A 29 18.63 6.60 -14.34
CA ALA A 29 17.88 5.88 -15.37
C ALA A 29 18.44 4.49 -15.77
N VAL A 30 19.11 3.80 -14.84
CA VAL A 30 19.69 2.47 -15.06
C VAL A 30 18.90 1.36 -14.36
N ARG A 31 19.01 0.13 -14.89
CA ARG A 31 18.22 -1.02 -14.43
C ARG A 31 18.37 -1.32 -12.94
N TRP A 32 19.57 -1.23 -12.38
CA TRP A 32 19.75 -1.50 -10.94
C TRP A 32 19.07 -0.44 -10.06
N ALA A 33 19.05 0.83 -10.51
CA ALA A 33 18.40 1.91 -9.79
C ALA A 33 16.87 1.77 -9.88
N MET A 34 16.34 1.36 -11.03
CA MET A 34 14.93 0.97 -11.18
C MET A 34 14.56 -0.15 -10.19
N LEU A 35 15.37 -1.21 -10.10
CA LEU A 35 15.13 -2.30 -9.14
C LEU A 35 15.20 -1.82 -7.69
N ALA A 36 16.11 -0.89 -7.39
CA ALA A 36 16.21 -0.27 -6.07
C ALA A 36 15.00 0.60 -5.71
N ASP A 37 14.20 1.05 -6.69
CA ASP A 37 12.91 1.73 -6.47
C ASP A 37 11.78 0.70 -6.28
N VAL A 38 11.59 -0.19 -7.27
CA VAL A 38 10.39 -1.06 -7.31
C VAL A 38 10.42 -2.22 -6.31
N ILE A 39 11.59 -2.79 -5.98
CA ILE A 39 11.68 -3.91 -5.04
C ILE A 39 11.28 -3.45 -3.61
N PRO A 40 11.82 -2.35 -3.07
CA PRO A 40 11.39 -1.84 -1.77
C PRO A 40 9.90 -1.51 -1.70
N ILE A 41 9.30 -0.99 -2.79
CA ILE A 41 7.85 -0.75 -2.86
C ILE A 41 7.08 -2.07 -2.73
N ALA A 42 7.46 -3.10 -3.49
CA ALA A 42 6.83 -4.41 -3.43
C ALA A 42 6.97 -5.03 -2.02
N LEU A 43 8.16 -4.96 -1.42
CA LEU A 43 8.39 -5.42 -0.05
C LEU A 43 7.48 -4.69 0.94
N PHE A 44 7.28 -3.38 0.77
CA PHE A 44 6.38 -2.61 1.64
C PHE A 44 4.93 -3.09 1.51
N ILE A 45 4.46 -3.28 0.28
CA ILE A 45 3.08 -3.75 0.01
C ILE A 45 2.83 -5.09 0.72
N TYR A 46 3.71 -6.08 0.52
CA TYR A 46 3.54 -7.40 1.14
C TYR A 46 3.70 -7.37 2.65
N ALA A 47 4.69 -6.65 3.17
CA ALA A 47 4.92 -6.52 4.61
C ALA A 47 3.77 -5.80 5.31
N TYR A 48 3.26 -4.72 4.73
CA TYR A 48 2.11 -3.99 5.26
C TYR A 48 0.83 -4.81 5.15
N PHE A 49 0.60 -5.51 4.05
CA PHE A 49 -0.57 -6.38 3.91
C PHE A 49 -0.58 -7.47 4.99
N PHE A 50 0.53 -8.18 5.17
CA PHE A 50 0.67 -9.16 6.25
C PHE A 50 0.46 -8.52 7.64
N LEU A 51 1.06 -7.35 7.87
CA LEU A 51 0.88 -6.60 9.11
C LEU A 51 -0.59 -6.23 9.34
N ALA A 52 -1.30 -5.77 8.32
CA ALA A 52 -2.70 -5.38 8.40
C ALA A 52 -3.59 -6.57 8.76
N LEU A 53 -3.36 -7.74 8.15
CA LEU A 53 -4.08 -8.98 8.48
C LEU A 53 -3.86 -9.38 9.94
N ARG A 54 -2.61 -9.33 10.42
CA ARG A 54 -2.24 -9.70 11.80
C ARG A 54 -2.70 -8.70 12.84
N ARG A 55 -2.43 -7.43 12.59
CA ARG A 55 -2.59 -6.36 13.58
C ARG A 55 -3.99 -5.77 13.56
N LEU A 56 -4.56 -5.50 12.39
CA LEU A 56 -5.85 -4.82 12.27
C LEU A 56 -7.00 -5.84 12.28
N LEU A 57 -6.88 -6.90 11.49
CA LEU A 57 -7.92 -7.94 11.43
C LEU A 57 -7.81 -9.01 12.52
N GLY A 58 -6.64 -9.15 13.15
CA GLY A 58 -6.43 -10.12 14.23
C GLY A 58 -6.31 -11.57 13.77
N LEU A 59 -5.99 -11.81 12.49
CA LEU A 59 -5.86 -13.16 11.94
C LEU A 59 -4.66 -13.91 12.57
N SER A 60 -4.73 -15.25 12.57
CA SER A 60 -3.61 -16.11 12.96
C SER A 60 -2.39 -15.93 12.02
N ILE A 61 -1.20 -16.37 12.43
CA ILE A 61 0.00 -16.28 11.57
C ILE A 61 -0.20 -17.10 10.30
N ALA A 62 -0.69 -18.33 10.44
CA ALA A 62 -0.94 -19.22 9.32
C ALA A 62 -1.94 -18.61 8.33
N SER A 63 -3.05 -18.06 8.82
CA SER A 63 -4.06 -17.40 7.98
C SER A 63 -3.50 -16.16 7.28
N ALA A 64 -2.68 -15.36 7.97
CA ALA A 64 -2.06 -14.18 7.37
C ALA A 64 -1.01 -14.54 6.31
N ILE A 65 -0.22 -15.60 6.52
CA ILE A 65 0.71 -16.13 5.51
C ILE A 65 -0.08 -16.61 4.29
N LEU A 66 -1.09 -17.47 4.50
CA LEU A 66 -1.89 -18.02 3.40
C LEU A 66 -2.58 -16.92 2.58
N ALA A 67 -3.16 -15.92 3.24
CA ALA A 67 -3.77 -14.79 2.57
C ALA A 67 -2.74 -13.92 1.84
N THR A 68 -1.54 -13.74 2.39
CA THR A 68 -0.44 -13.02 1.70
C THR A 68 0.03 -13.78 0.47
N LEU A 69 0.16 -15.11 0.54
CA LEU A 69 0.48 -15.96 -0.63
C LEU A 69 -0.64 -15.90 -1.69
N GLY A 70 -1.90 -15.96 -1.26
CA GLY A 70 -3.05 -15.79 -2.15
C GLY A 70 -3.06 -14.41 -2.82
N PHE A 71 -2.71 -13.35 -2.06
CA PHE A 71 -2.55 -12.01 -2.61
C PHE A 71 -1.40 -11.93 -3.63
N THR A 72 -0.27 -12.59 -3.38
CA THR A 72 0.83 -12.69 -4.36
C THR A 72 0.38 -13.39 -5.64
N ALA A 73 -0.29 -14.54 -5.53
CA ALA A 73 -0.81 -15.27 -6.69
C ALA A 73 -1.83 -14.44 -7.47
N PHE A 74 -2.75 -13.78 -6.77
CA PHE A 74 -3.71 -12.87 -7.38
C PHE A 74 -3.02 -11.71 -8.10
N SER A 75 -2.03 -11.07 -7.46
CA SER A 75 -1.30 -9.95 -8.06
C SER A 75 -0.54 -10.36 -9.32
N ALA A 76 0.11 -11.54 -9.29
CA ALA A 76 0.82 -12.08 -10.44
C ALA A 76 -0.12 -12.48 -11.60
N GLY A 77 -1.36 -12.90 -11.29
CA GLY A 77 -2.34 -13.31 -12.29
C GLY A 77 -3.21 -12.18 -12.86
N LEU A 78 -3.34 -11.06 -12.16
CA LEU A 78 -4.30 -10.01 -12.53
C LEU A 78 -3.98 -9.37 -13.89
N GLU A 79 -2.75 -8.92 -14.10
CA GLU A 79 -2.35 -8.27 -15.35
C GLU A 79 -2.47 -9.21 -16.56
N PRO A 80 -1.91 -10.44 -16.57
CA PRO A 80 -2.10 -11.38 -17.68
C PRO A 80 -3.58 -11.70 -17.96
N ALA A 81 -4.42 -11.80 -16.93
CA ALA A 81 -5.84 -12.05 -17.10
C ALA A 81 -6.56 -10.86 -17.77
N LEU A 82 -6.21 -9.63 -17.40
CA LEU A 82 -6.76 -8.42 -18.01
C LEU A 82 -6.26 -8.24 -19.46
N ASP A 83 -4.99 -8.54 -19.73
CA ASP A 83 -4.44 -8.55 -21.08
C ASP A 83 -5.19 -9.55 -21.97
N ALA A 84 -5.42 -10.77 -21.47
CA ALA A 84 -6.17 -11.80 -22.19
C ALA A 84 -7.64 -11.40 -22.43
N LEU A 85 -8.28 -10.73 -21.46
CA LEU A 85 -9.68 -10.30 -21.56
C LEU A 85 -9.88 -9.12 -22.52
N THR A 86 -8.95 -8.17 -22.52
CA THR A 86 -9.06 -6.93 -23.31
C THR A 86 -8.40 -7.05 -24.68
N GLY A 87 -7.50 -8.02 -24.88
CA GLY A 87 -6.67 -8.14 -26.08
C GLY A 87 -5.62 -7.02 -26.20
N GLN A 88 -5.41 -6.24 -25.13
CA GLN A 88 -4.49 -5.10 -25.10
C GLN A 88 -3.59 -5.21 -23.88
N SER A 89 -2.39 -4.62 -23.96
CA SER A 89 -1.49 -4.55 -22.80
C SER A 89 -1.97 -3.45 -21.84
N VAL A 90 -2.65 -3.84 -20.76
CA VAL A 90 -3.16 -2.90 -19.76
C VAL A 90 -2.04 -2.25 -18.96
N ASP A 91 -0.86 -2.88 -18.88
CA ASP A 91 0.36 -2.26 -18.36
C ASP A 91 0.74 -1.01 -19.17
N ARG A 92 0.87 -1.15 -20.50
CA ARG A 92 1.18 -0.01 -21.38
C ARG A 92 0.10 1.06 -21.34
N LEU A 93 -1.18 0.66 -21.34
CA LEU A 93 -2.30 1.61 -21.28
C LEU A 93 -2.35 2.39 -19.95
N SER A 94 -1.85 1.80 -18.88
CA SER A 94 -1.89 2.38 -17.53
C SER A 94 -0.56 2.98 -17.08
N ASN A 95 0.47 3.03 -17.93
CA ASN A 95 1.83 3.44 -17.56
C ASN A 95 2.38 2.65 -16.34
N GLY A 96 2.11 1.34 -16.33
CA GLY A 96 2.44 0.42 -15.24
C GLY A 96 1.68 0.61 -13.93
N SER A 97 0.64 1.45 -13.92
CA SER A 97 -0.21 1.64 -12.75
C SER A 97 -1.03 0.39 -12.41
N ILE A 98 -1.31 -0.48 -13.38
CA ILE A 98 -2.11 -1.70 -13.16
C ILE A 98 -1.48 -2.65 -12.14
N ALA A 99 -0.14 -2.68 -12.04
CA ALA A 99 0.60 -3.49 -11.06
C ALA A 99 0.23 -3.16 -9.60
N TYR A 100 -0.35 -1.98 -9.35
CA TYR A 100 -0.77 -1.53 -8.02
C TYR A 100 -2.26 -1.74 -7.74
N ALA A 101 -3.07 -2.13 -8.74
CA ALA A 101 -4.49 -2.40 -8.57
C ALA A 101 -4.78 -3.46 -7.48
N PRO A 102 -4.02 -4.57 -7.35
CA PRO A 102 -4.20 -5.50 -6.25
C PRO A 102 -4.07 -4.84 -4.88
N ALA A 103 -3.14 -3.91 -4.71
CA ALA A 103 -2.93 -3.23 -3.44
C ALA A 103 -4.11 -2.32 -3.07
N ILE A 104 -4.74 -1.65 -4.03
CA ILE A 104 -6.00 -0.91 -3.79
C ILE A 104 -7.11 -1.86 -3.34
N LEU A 105 -7.29 -2.98 -4.04
CA LEU A 105 -8.31 -3.98 -3.69
C LEU A 105 -8.06 -4.56 -2.30
N ALA A 106 -6.80 -4.79 -1.93
CA ALA A 106 -6.41 -5.23 -0.60
C ALA A 106 -6.74 -4.19 0.47
N LEU A 107 -6.48 -2.90 0.23
CA LEU A 107 -6.85 -1.82 1.17
C LEU A 107 -8.37 -1.78 1.39
N ILE A 108 -9.14 -1.86 0.31
CA ILE A 108 -10.62 -1.88 0.37
C ILE A 108 -11.10 -3.13 1.12
N GLY A 109 -10.55 -4.31 0.81
CA GLY A 109 -10.92 -5.58 1.44
C GLY A 109 -10.64 -5.59 2.95
N VAL A 110 -9.46 -5.11 3.36
CA VAL A 110 -9.11 -4.98 4.79
C VAL A 110 -10.02 -3.96 5.47
N ALA A 111 -10.29 -2.82 4.81
CA ALA A 111 -11.20 -1.81 5.34
C ALA A 111 -12.61 -2.36 5.54
N ALA A 112 -13.13 -3.12 4.57
CA ALA A 112 -14.43 -3.78 4.67
C ALA A 112 -14.47 -4.71 5.89
N GLY A 113 -13.46 -5.57 6.07
CA GLY A 113 -13.37 -6.45 7.24
C GLY A 113 -13.26 -5.72 8.59
N LEU A 114 -12.73 -4.49 8.60
CA LEU A 114 -12.69 -3.63 9.79
C LEU A 114 -14.03 -2.95 10.08
N LEU A 115 -14.81 -2.65 9.04
CA LEU A 115 -16.09 -1.94 9.13
C LEU A 115 -17.29 -2.87 9.35
N MET A 116 -17.12 -4.18 9.17
CA MET A 116 -18.14 -5.17 9.50
C MET A 116 -18.56 -5.05 10.98
N PRO A 117 -19.88 -5.14 11.29
CA PRO A 117 -20.37 -5.05 12.66
C PRO A 117 -19.76 -6.13 13.56
N GLN A 118 -19.28 -5.73 14.73
CA GLN A 118 -18.75 -6.65 15.74
C GLN A 118 -19.17 -6.20 17.14
N THR A 119 -19.36 -7.15 18.04
CA THR A 119 -19.76 -6.93 19.44
C THR A 119 -18.58 -6.62 20.37
N CYS A 120 -17.34 -6.53 19.84
CA CYS A 120 -16.14 -6.32 20.65
C CYS A 120 -15.87 -4.84 21.02
N PRO A 121 -15.27 -4.56 22.19
CA PRO A 121 -14.93 -3.20 22.65
C PRO A 121 -13.99 -2.42 21.71
N ILE A 122 -13.24 -3.10 20.85
CA ILE A 122 -12.28 -2.50 19.88
C ILE A 122 -13.01 -1.86 18.67
N GLY A 123 -14.34 -1.96 18.59
CA GLY A 123 -15.16 -1.42 17.49
C GLY A 123 -14.80 0.00 17.03
N PRO A 124 -14.65 1.01 17.91
CA PRO A 124 -14.30 2.36 17.49
C PRO A 124 -12.92 2.48 16.82
N ALA A 125 -11.92 1.73 17.31
CA ALA A 125 -10.57 1.70 16.75
C ALA A 125 -10.57 1.06 15.36
N ARG A 126 -11.29 -0.07 15.21
CA ARG A 126 -11.49 -0.77 13.93
C ARG A 126 -12.15 0.14 12.92
N ARG A 127 -13.24 0.81 13.31
CA ARG A 127 -13.96 1.74 12.42
C ARG A 127 -13.06 2.88 11.95
N ARG A 128 -12.31 3.53 12.84
CA ARG A 128 -11.35 4.58 12.46
C ARG A 128 -10.28 4.07 11.50
N ALA A 129 -9.70 2.91 11.78
CA ALA A 129 -8.70 2.31 10.91
C ALA A 129 -9.29 1.96 9.54
N GLY A 130 -10.48 1.35 9.48
CA GLY A 130 -11.17 1.03 8.24
C GLY A 130 -11.46 2.27 7.38
N LEU A 131 -11.99 3.34 7.98
CA LEU A 131 -12.19 4.61 7.28
C LEU A 131 -10.89 5.24 6.80
N SER A 132 -9.81 5.14 7.59
CA SER A 132 -8.49 5.62 7.20
C SER A 132 -7.96 4.84 5.98
N LEU A 133 -8.12 3.50 5.96
CA LEU A 133 -7.71 2.68 4.82
C LEU A 133 -8.51 2.99 3.55
N LEU A 134 -9.82 3.28 3.65
CA LEU A 134 -10.60 3.73 2.48
C LEU A 134 -10.13 5.09 1.97
N ALA A 135 -9.86 6.05 2.86
CA ALA A 135 -9.32 7.34 2.47
C ALA A 135 -7.94 7.20 1.80
N ILE A 136 -7.08 6.33 2.33
CA ILE A 136 -5.77 6.02 1.75
C ILE A 136 -5.92 5.31 0.41
N ALA A 137 -6.87 4.39 0.24
CA ALA A 137 -7.15 3.75 -1.04
C ALA A 137 -7.60 4.78 -2.10
N ALA A 138 -8.45 5.74 -1.73
CA ALA A 138 -8.85 6.83 -2.61
C ALA A 138 -7.67 7.75 -2.98
N LEU A 139 -6.83 8.11 -2.00
CA LEU A 139 -5.61 8.87 -2.24
C LEU A 139 -4.65 8.12 -3.17
N PHE A 140 -4.54 6.80 -3.01
CA PHE A 140 -3.68 5.96 -3.82
C PHE A 140 -4.21 5.82 -5.26
N ALA A 141 -5.53 5.70 -5.43
CA ALA A 141 -6.17 5.74 -6.74
C ALA A 141 -5.91 7.08 -7.45
N LEU A 142 -6.07 8.21 -6.75
CA LEU A 142 -5.74 9.54 -7.28
C LEU A 142 -4.26 9.65 -7.66
N SER A 143 -3.38 9.12 -6.81
CA SER A 143 -1.95 9.01 -7.11
C SER A 143 -1.74 8.27 -8.43
N LEU A 144 -2.31 7.07 -8.60
CA LEU A 144 -2.18 6.28 -9.82
C LEU A 144 -2.75 7.00 -11.04
N THR A 145 -3.79 7.81 -10.89
CA THR A 145 -4.31 8.64 -11.99
C THR A 145 -3.22 9.58 -12.52
N PHE A 146 -2.47 10.26 -11.66
CA PHE A 146 -1.35 11.10 -12.11
C PHE A 146 -0.23 10.30 -12.78
N ARG A 147 0.05 9.08 -12.32
CA ARG A 147 1.02 8.19 -12.98
C ARG A 147 0.55 7.77 -14.37
N THR A 148 -0.72 7.35 -14.50
CA THR A 148 -1.30 6.89 -15.77
C THR A 148 -1.38 8.02 -16.79
N LEU A 149 -1.83 9.20 -16.39
CA LEU A 149 -1.97 10.35 -17.29
C LEU A 149 -0.62 10.94 -17.74
N ASP A 150 0.45 10.69 -16.99
CA ASP A 150 1.78 11.24 -17.24
C ASP A 150 2.25 11.01 -18.69
N ALA A 151 2.15 9.77 -19.18
CA ALA A 151 2.57 9.40 -20.52
C ALA A 151 1.76 10.13 -21.61
N ALA A 152 0.46 10.37 -21.37
CA ALA A 152 -0.42 11.05 -22.32
C ALA A 152 -0.23 12.57 -22.30
N LEU A 153 0.12 13.15 -21.15
CA LEU A 153 0.28 14.60 -20.97
C LEU A 153 1.69 15.11 -21.31
N CYS A 154 2.70 14.24 -21.21
CA CYS A 154 4.12 14.56 -21.42
C CYS A 154 4.42 15.39 -22.69
N PRO A 155 3.81 15.13 -23.87
CA PRO A 155 4.06 15.95 -25.06
C PRO A 155 3.68 17.44 -24.92
N SER A 156 2.73 17.75 -24.02
CA SER A 156 2.19 19.11 -23.80
C SER A 156 2.62 19.73 -22.47
N LEU A 157 2.99 18.91 -21.50
CA LEU A 157 3.45 19.31 -20.17
C LEU A 157 4.80 18.62 -19.89
N PRO A 158 5.94 19.24 -20.26
CA PRO A 158 7.25 18.58 -20.19
C PRO A 158 7.73 18.19 -18.78
N ILE A 159 7.22 18.86 -17.74
CA ILE A 159 7.47 18.47 -16.33
C ILE A 159 6.71 17.18 -15.94
N GLY A 160 5.68 16.81 -16.71
CA GLY A 160 4.82 15.66 -16.45
C GLY A 160 3.96 15.81 -15.20
N THR A 161 3.37 14.68 -14.80
CA THR A 161 2.59 14.50 -13.57
C THR A 161 3.20 13.41 -12.67
N HIS A 162 4.28 12.75 -13.10
CA HIS A 162 4.92 11.66 -12.36
C HIS A 162 5.40 12.05 -10.95
N PHE A 163 5.83 13.30 -10.75
CA PHE A 163 6.24 13.75 -9.41
C PHE A 163 5.06 13.80 -8.42
N LEU A 164 3.84 14.05 -8.90
CA LEU A 164 2.61 14.02 -8.08
C LEU A 164 2.32 12.60 -7.61
N TRP A 165 2.57 11.60 -8.46
CA TRP A 165 2.52 10.19 -8.05
C TRP A 165 3.46 9.91 -6.87
N HIS A 166 4.73 10.33 -6.93
CA HIS A 166 5.65 10.11 -5.82
C HIS A 166 5.23 10.85 -4.54
N GLY A 167 4.81 12.11 -4.65
CA GLY A 167 4.37 12.90 -3.50
C GLY A 167 3.14 12.33 -2.80
N LEU A 168 2.11 11.96 -3.57
CA LEU A 168 0.89 11.35 -3.04
C LEU A 168 1.14 9.94 -2.52
N ASN A 169 1.99 9.16 -3.20
CA ASN A 169 2.35 7.82 -2.73
C ASN A 169 3.16 7.87 -1.42
N ALA A 170 4.02 8.88 -1.22
CA ALA A 170 4.68 9.09 0.07
C ALA A 170 3.66 9.33 1.20
N ALA A 171 2.60 10.11 0.92
CA ALA A 171 1.50 10.32 1.87
C ALA A 171 0.69 9.03 2.13
N VAL A 172 0.48 8.20 1.10
CA VAL A 172 -0.13 6.86 1.24
C VAL A 172 0.71 5.99 2.18
N LEU A 173 2.01 5.82 1.91
CA LEU A 173 2.90 4.98 2.72
C LEU A 173 2.97 5.46 4.19
N TYR A 174 3.08 6.77 4.40
CA TYR A 174 3.00 7.35 5.74
C TYR A 174 1.65 7.08 6.42
N GLY A 175 0.54 7.30 5.71
CA GLY A 175 -0.81 7.09 6.23
C GLY A 175 -1.05 5.64 6.66
N LEU A 176 -0.51 4.67 5.92
CA LEU A 176 -0.56 3.25 6.25
C LEU A 176 0.17 2.96 7.58
N ILE A 177 1.43 3.41 7.70
CA ILE A 177 2.20 3.25 8.95
C ILE A 177 1.47 3.93 10.13
N ALA A 178 1.01 5.16 9.94
CA ALA A 178 0.31 5.92 10.97
C ALA A 178 -0.99 5.22 11.41
N THR A 179 -1.75 4.65 10.48
CA THR A 179 -2.96 3.88 10.76
C THR A 179 -2.65 2.65 11.60
N ALA A 180 -1.64 1.86 11.21
CA ALA A 180 -1.23 0.67 11.95
C ALA A 180 -0.67 0.98 13.34
N TRP A 181 0.03 2.11 13.49
CA TRP A 181 0.55 2.57 14.78
C TRP A 181 -0.57 3.04 15.72
N ARG A 182 -1.48 3.91 15.23
CA ARG A 182 -2.62 4.42 16.01
C ARG A 182 -3.52 3.29 16.50
N PHE A 183 -3.81 2.32 15.62
CA PHE A 183 -4.61 1.16 15.98
C PHE A 183 -3.98 0.35 17.14
N LYS A 184 -2.66 0.14 17.09
CA LYS A 184 -1.93 -0.53 18.18
C LYS A 184 -1.99 0.28 19.48
N ALA A 185 -1.72 1.59 19.41
CA ALA A 185 -1.71 2.45 20.59
C ALA A 185 -3.06 2.43 21.32
N GLU A 186 -4.16 2.55 20.58
CA GLU A 186 -5.51 2.48 21.16
C GLU A 186 -5.85 1.10 21.75
N GLY A 187 -5.31 0.02 21.18
CA GLY A 187 -5.46 -1.33 21.72
C GLY A 187 -4.67 -1.56 23.01
N ASP A 188 -3.47 -0.98 23.12
CA ASP A 188 -2.64 -1.06 24.32
C ASP A 188 -3.23 -0.24 25.49
N ASP A 189 -3.83 0.93 25.22
CA ASP A 189 -4.49 1.76 26.25
C ASP A 189 -5.75 1.15 26.85
N ARG A 190 -6.35 0.17 26.17
CA ARG A 190 -7.57 -0.52 26.63
C ARG A 190 -7.30 -1.80 27.42
N ARG A 191 -6.05 -2.23 27.55
CA ARG A 191 -5.71 -3.38 28.42
C ARG A 191 -5.68 -2.92 29.88
N PRO A 192 -6.34 -3.63 30.81
CA PRO A 192 -6.19 -3.32 32.23
C PRO A 192 -4.72 -3.42 32.65
N ALA A 193 -4.28 -2.51 33.52
CA ALA A 193 -2.95 -2.56 34.11
C ALA A 193 -2.73 -3.91 34.83
N PRO A 194 -1.51 -4.47 34.82
CA PRO A 194 -1.20 -5.75 35.46
C PRO A 194 -1.48 -5.72 36.96
#